data_AF-A0A1F3ZZQ7-F1
#
_entry.id   AF-A0A1F3ZZQ7-F1
#
_cell.length_a   1.000
_cell.length_b   1.000
_cell.length_c   1.000
_cell.angle_alpha   90.00
_cell.angle_beta   90.00
_cell.angle_gamma   90.00
#
_symmetry.space_group_name_H-M   'P 1'
#
loop_
_entity.id
_entity.type
_entity.pdbx_description
1 polymer ?
#
loop_
_entity_poly.entity_id
_entity_poly.type
_entity_poly.pdbx_seq_one_letter_code
_entity_poly.pdbx_strand_id
1 'polypeptide(L)' 'MKEGKLKRIFRVVGQRANFSIWEAASPEELHATLTSLRMHPYMDVGVTPIIRHTTTEAYEAAHGAMPPF' A
#
# COMPACT_ATOMS: atom_id res chain seq x y z
N MET A 1 -1.19 -14.74 -4.29
CA MET A 1 -0.85 -13.32 -4.05
C MET A 1 0.25 -13.00 -5.06
N LYS A 2 -0.04 -12.26 -6.14
CA LYS A 2 1.02 -11.88 -7.09
C LYS A 2 2.11 -11.14 -6.31
N GLU A 3 3.33 -11.65 -6.39
CA GLU A 3 4.51 -11.19 -5.67
C GLU A 3 4.62 -9.66 -5.72
N GLY A 4 4.74 -9.01 -4.55
CA GLY A 4 5.13 -7.60 -4.45
C GLY A 4 4.03 -6.54 -4.46
N LYS A 5 2.76 -6.87 -4.71
CA LYS A 5 1.68 -5.85 -4.75
C LYS A 5 1.33 -5.26 -3.38
N LEU A 6 1.27 -6.10 -2.36
CA LEU A 6 1.08 -5.65 -0.98
C LEU A 6 2.46 -5.37 -0.38
N LYS A 7 2.82 -4.09 -0.24
CA LYS A 7 4.13 -3.71 0.30
C LYS A 7 4.19 -3.91 1.80
N ARG A 8 3.15 -3.46 2.52
CA ARG A 8 3.03 -3.56 3.98
C ARG A 8 1.57 -3.62 4.40
N ILE A 9 1.31 -4.30 5.51
CA ILE A 9 0.00 -4.39 6.15
C ILE A 9 0.16 -4.18 7.66
N PHE A 10 -0.72 -3.36 8.22
CA PHE A 10 -0.74 -3.00 9.63
C PHE A 10 -2.13 -3.24 10.19
N ARG A 11 -2.19 -3.62 11.48
CA ARG A 11 -3.44 -3.70 12.22
C ARG A 11 -3.76 -2.35 12.84
N VAL A 12 -4.98 -1.86 12.65
CA VAL A 12 -5.48 -0.73 13.43
C VAL A 12 -5.91 -1.25 14.81
N VAL A 13 -5.23 -0.78 15.86
CA VAL A 13 -5.49 -1.20 17.24
C VAL A 13 -6.90 -0.76 17.67
N GLY A 14 -7.63 -1.65 18.32
CA GLY A 14 -9.01 -1.38 18.79
C GLY A 14 -10.09 -1.43 17.70
N GLN A 15 -9.73 -1.69 16.44
CA GLN A 15 -10.68 -1.73 15.32
C GLN A 15 -10.59 -3.06 14.56
N ARG A 16 -11.67 -3.43 13.88
CA ARG A 16 -11.71 -4.52 12.89
C ARG A 16 -11.30 -3.99 11.52
N ALA A 17 -10.16 -3.30 11.45
CA ALA A 17 -9.64 -2.64 10.27
C ALA A 17 -8.13 -2.89 10.10
N ASN A 18 -7.67 -2.82 8.86
CA ASN A 18 -6.26 -2.84 8.51
C ASN A 18 -5.90 -1.58 7.72
N PHE A 19 -4.66 -1.15 7.85
CA PHE A 19 -4.05 -0.15 6.99
C PHE A 19 -3.00 -0.84 6.14
N SER A 20 -3.09 -0.74 4.82
CA SER A 20 -2.19 -1.43 3.91
C SER A 20 -1.65 -0.50 2.84
N ILE A 21 -0.38 -0.68 2.50
CA ILE A 21 0.30 0.03 1.43
C ILE A 21 0.39 -0.93 0.25
N TRP A 22 -0.20 -0.51 -0.88
CA TRP A 22 -0.23 -1.27 -2.11
C TRP A 22 0.56 -0.54 -3.21
N GLU A 23 1.23 -1.32 -4.05
CA GLU A 23 1.82 -0.86 -5.29
C GLU A 23 1.12 -1.56 -6.45
N ALA A 24 0.61 -0.76 -7.37
CA ALA A 24 -0.08 -1.20 -8.58
C ALA A 24 0.34 -0.27 -9.73
N ALA A 25 0.39 -0.80 -10.94
CA ALA A 25 0.71 -0.02 -12.13
C ALA A 25 -0.42 0.94 -12.53
N SER A 26 -1.66 0.66 -12.11
CA SER A 26 -2.82 1.53 -12.35
C SER A 26 -3.91 1.40 -11.27
N PRO A 27 -4.82 2.37 -11.15
CA PRO A 27 -5.99 2.28 -10.28
C PRO A 27 -6.88 1.07 -10.60
N GLU A 28 -7.05 0.71 -11.86
CA GLU A 28 -7.84 -0.45 -12.31
C GLU A 28 -7.23 -1.76 -11.82
N GLU A 29 -5.90 -1.87 -11.87
CA GLU A 29 -5.20 -3.03 -11.35
C GLU A 29 -5.37 -3.17 -9.83
N LEU A 30 -5.29 -2.05 -9.09
CA LEU A 30 -5.55 -2.04 -7.66
C LEU A 30 -7.00 -2.45 -7.37
N HIS A 31 -7.97 -1.87 -8.07
CA HIS A 31 -9.37 -2.19 -7.90
C HIS A 31 -9.64 -3.67 -8.17
N ALA A 32 -9.18 -4.21 -9.31
CA ALA A 32 -9.33 -5.64 -9.62
C ALA A 32 -8.69 -6.54 -8.54
N THR A 33 -7.55 -6.13 -7.99
CA THR A 33 -6.87 -6.87 -6.93
C THR A 33 -7.70 -6.87 -5.64
N LEU A 34 -8.21 -5.71 -5.21
CA LEU A 34 -9.03 -5.59 -4.00
C LEU A 34 -10.38 -6.31 -4.14
N THR A 35 -11.02 -6.19 -5.29
CA THR A 35 -12.30 -6.84 -5.59
C THR A 35 -12.18 -8.37 -5.67
N SER A 36 -11.00 -8.90 -6.01
CA SER A 36 -10.73 -10.35 -6.01
C SER A 36 -10.63 -10.96 -4.61
N LEU A 37 -10.51 -10.14 -3.56
CA LEU A 37 -10.38 -10.63 -2.18
C LEU A 37 -11.71 -11.24 -1.73
N ARG A 38 -11.65 -12.45 -1.16
CA ARG A 38 -12.83 -13.14 -0.59
C ARG A 38 -13.60 -12.29 0.43
N MET A 39 -12.89 -11.39 1.12
CA MET A 39 -13.47 -10.51 2.12
C MET A 39 -14.10 -9.24 1.53
N HIS A 40 -13.87 -8.92 0.26
CA HIS A 40 -14.34 -7.67 -0.39
C HIS A 40 -15.81 -7.33 -0.11
N PRO A 41 -16.76 -8.29 -0.15
CA PRO A 41 -18.17 -7.99 0.16
C PRO A 41 -18.43 -7.48 1.58
N TYR A 42 -17.48 -7.63 2.50
CA TYR A 42 -17.60 -7.30 3.92
C TYR A 42 -16.63 -6.19 4.36
N MET A 43 -15.88 -5.62 3.44
CA MET A 43 -14.91 -4.56 3.72
C MET A 43 -15.51 -3.19 3.41
N ASP A 44 -15.19 -2.23 4.27
CA ASP A 44 -15.24 -0.81 3.92
C ASP A 44 -13.82 -0.40 3.53
N VAL A 45 -13.66 0.09 2.29
CA VAL A 45 -12.34 0.30 1.68
C VAL A 45 -12.20 1.76 1.24
N GLY A 46 -11.38 2.50 1.98
CA GLY A 46 -10.87 3.80 1.54
C GLY A 46 -9.55 3.64 0.79
N VAL A 47 -9.44 4.29 -0.37
CA VAL A 47 -8.18 4.34 -1.15
C VAL A 47 -7.70 5.79 -1.21
N THR A 48 -6.47 6.02 -0.78
CA THR A 48 -5.80 7.32 -0.91
C THR A 48 -4.58 7.16 -1.81
N PRO A 49 -4.60 7.73 -3.03
CA PRO A 49 -3.42 7.75 -3.88
C PRO A 49 -2.31 8.53 -3.21
N ILE A 50 -1.11 7.96 -3.19
CA ILE A 50 0.09 8.61 -2.66
C ILE A 50 1.19 8.61 -3.73
N ILE A 51 2.07 9.61 -3.64
CA ILE A 51 3.28 9.70 -4.45
C ILE A 51 4.50 9.59 -3.54
N ARG A 52 5.65 9.29 -4.14
CA ARG A 52 6.92 9.30 -3.41
C ARG A 52 7.21 10.71 -2.88
N HIS A 53 7.65 10.80 -1.63
CA HIS A 53 7.98 12.10 -1.03
C HIS A 53 9.32 12.61 -1.55
N THR A 54 9.40 13.89 -1.92
CA THR A 54 10.63 14.50 -2.48
C THR A 54 11.83 14.41 -1.53
N THR A 55 11.61 14.47 -0.22
CA THR A 55 12.67 14.24 0.78
C THR A 55 13.24 12.83 0.72
N THR A 56 12.43 11.81 0.42
CA THR A 56 12.94 10.44 0.24
C THR A 56 13.88 10.39 -0.96
N GLU A 57 13.53 11.06 -2.06
CA GLU A 57 14.39 11.14 -3.25
C GLU A 57 15.69 11.89 -2.98
N ALA A 58 15.60 13.05 -2.30
CA ALA A 58 16.77 13.83 -1.92
C ALA A 58 17.70 13.08 -0.97
N TYR A 59 17.14 12.37 0.02
CA TYR A 59 17.91 11.54 0.93
C TYR A 59 18.62 10.40 0.19
N GLU A 60 17.91 9.69 -0.69
CA GLU A 60 18.50 8.58 -1.42
C GLU A 60 19.59 9.01 -2.40
N ALA A 61 19.43 10.18 -3.02
CA ALA A 61 20.48 10.78 -3.84
C ALA A 61 21.74 11.13 -3.03
N ALA A 62 21.58 11.58 -1.79
CA ALA A 62 22.69 12.01 -0.93
C ALA A 62 23.36 10.86 -0.16
N HIS A 63 22.59 9.84 0.24
CA HIS A 63 23.02 8.83 1.21
C HIS A 63 22.83 7.38 0.75
N GLY A 64 22.28 7.15 -0.44
CA GLY A 64 21.90 5.81 -0.91
C GLY A 64 20.58 5.34 -0.33
N ALA A 65 20.25 4.05 -0.50
CA ALA A 65 18.93 3.52 -0.14
C ALA A 65 18.54 3.84 1.32
N MET A 66 17.32 4.34 1.51
CA MET A 66 16.80 4.62 2.85
C MET A 66 16.76 3.32 3.67
N PRO A 67 17.24 3.31 4.93
CA PRO A 67 17.21 2.10 5.75
C PRO A 67 15.76 1.61 5.89
N PRO A 68 15.55 0.28 5.86
CA PRO A 68 14.21 -0.27 6.02
C PRO A 68 13.69 0.07 7.42
N PHE A 69 12.46 0.61 7.48
CA PHE A 69 11.69 0.70 8.71
C PHE A 69 11.25 -0.69 9.17
#